data_AF-A0A960J1L1-F1
#
_entry.id   AF-A0A960J1L1-F1
#
_cell.length_a   1.000
_cell.length_b   1.000
_cell.length_c   1.000
_cell.angle_alpha   90.00
_cell.angle_beta   90.00
_cell.angle_gamma   90.00
#
_symmetry.space_group_name_H-M   'P 1'
#
loop_
_entity.id
_entity.type
_entity.pdbx_description
1 polymer ?
#
loop_
_entity_poly.entity_id
_entity_poly.type
_entity_poly.pdbx_seq_one_letter_code
_entity_poly.pdbx_strand_id
1 'polypeptide(L)'
;GGGGTNCRGDAPIAAVDSFSDDASCGTRGWAGTDGADARLGPLADNGGPTETMLPAPDSPLVDAIDPLAFWGGPTIACTTWPDQRGVERPRDGNGVPETGGRTHGPFGPVDVWCDVGAVERDAPPGAPAPVVAAPRFTG
;
A
#
# COMPACT_ATOMS: atom_id res chain seq x y z
N GLY A 1 5.87 13.11 22.05
CA GLY A 1 5.58 13.33 20.63
C GLY A 1 5.82 14.79 20.31
N GLY A 2 6.60 15.10 19.28
CA GLY A 2 6.86 16.47 18.83
C GLY A 2 5.65 17.01 18.07
N GLY A 3 5.08 18.13 18.51
CA GLY A 3 3.89 18.76 17.92
C GLY A 3 4.20 19.71 16.76
N GLY A 4 5.08 19.31 15.84
CA GLY A 4 5.35 20.06 14.61
C GLY A 4 4.46 19.59 13.46
N THR A 5 4.22 20.46 12.48
CA THR A 5 3.61 20.05 11.20
C THR A 5 4.61 19.31 10.32
N ASN A 6 4.14 18.36 9.51
CA ASN A 6 5.00 17.59 8.59
C ASN A 6 5.63 18.47 7.52
N CYS A 7 4.90 19.46 7.03
CA CYS A 7 5.33 20.40 6.00
C CYS A 7 5.27 21.84 6.53
N ARG A 8 6.26 22.67 6.15
CA ARG A 8 6.32 24.09 6.50
C ARG A 8 7.04 24.91 5.44
N GLY A 9 6.44 26.03 5.03
CA GLY A 9 7.07 27.09 4.24
C GLY A 9 6.97 26.87 2.72
N ASP A 10 7.55 25.78 2.22
CA ASP A 10 7.60 25.49 0.79
C ASP A 10 6.59 24.40 0.38
N ALA A 11 6.20 24.40 -0.89
CA ALA A 11 5.39 23.31 -1.45
C ALA A 11 6.18 21.99 -1.32
N PRO A 12 5.62 20.94 -0.69
CA PRO A 12 6.33 19.69 -0.51
C PRO A 12 6.65 19.06 -1.87
N ILE A 13 7.78 18.36 -1.94
CA ILE A 13 8.03 17.44 -3.05
C ILE A 13 7.08 16.26 -2.84
N ALA A 14 5.92 16.31 -3.49
CA ALA A 14 4.95 15.23 -3.51
C ALA A 14 5.07 14.49 -4.84
N ALA A 15 5.34 13.19 -4.77
CA ALA A 15 5.14 12.26 -5.87
C ALA A 15 3.73 11.66 -5.79
N VAL A 16 3.35 10.91 -6.81
CA VAL A 16 2.15 10.05 -6.71
C VAL A 16 2.24 9.17 -5.46
N ASP A 17 1.12 9.06 -4.75
CA ASP A 17 0.96 8.20 -3.57
C ASP A 17 1.76 8.61 -2.30
N SER A 18 2.16 9.87 -2.20
CA SER A 18 2.72 10.42 -0.96
C SER A 18 1.70 10.34 0.19
N PHE A 19 2.15 10.08 1.42
CA PHE A 19 1.28 10.02 2.60
C PHE A 19 1.76 10.95 3.71
N SER A 20 0.85 11.69 4.32
CA SER A 20 1.07 12.54 5.49
C SER A 20 -0.02 12.28 6.54
N ASP A 21 0.38 12.10 7.79
CA ASP A 21 -0.55 11.93 8.93
C ASP A 21 -1.18 13.25 9.41
N ASP A 22 -0.76 14.38 8.83
CA ASP A 22 -1.39 15.68 9.00
C ASP A 22 -1.75 16.34 7.64
N ALA A 23 -2.50 17.44 7.70
CA ALA A 23 -2.94 18.19 6.53
C ALA A 23 -2.01 19.35 6.14
N SER A 24 -0.80 19.38 6.67
CA SER A 24 0.10 20.52 6.48
C SER A 24 0.77 20.56 5.11
N CYS A 25 0.78 19.43 4.41
CA CYS A 25 1.43 19.27 3.12
C CYS A 25 0.54 19.73 1.95
N GLY A 26 -0.77 19.77 2.13
CA GLY A 26 -1.72 20.15 1.10
C GLY A 26 -1.76 19.19 -0.08
N THR A 27 -1.26 17.95 0.07
CA THR A 27 -1.29 16.94 -0.98
C THR A 27 -2.71 16.37 -1.02
N ARG A 28 -3.42 16.59 -2.13
CA ARG A 28 -4.78 16.10 -2.31
C ARG A 28 -4.94 15.51 -3.70
N GLY A 29 -5.69 14.41 -3.79
CA GLY A 29 -5.97 13.73 -5.04
C GLY A 29 -4.81 12.83 -5.47
N TRP A 30 -4.44 12.88 -6.75
CA TRP A 30 -3.39 12.03 -7.35
C TRP A 30 -1.99 12.22 -6.72
N ALA A 31 -1.73 13.38 -6.10
CA ALA A 31 -0.43 13.69 -5.53
C ALA A 31 -0.19 13.11 -4.12
N GLY A 32 -1.21 12.51 -3.49
CA GLY A 32 -1.06 11.95 -2.14
C GLY A 32 -2.27 12.09 -1.24
N THR A 33 -2.13 11.51 -0.06
CA THR A 33 -3.11 11.49 1.04
C THR A 33 -2.58 12.26 2.25
N ASP A 34 -3.40 13.16 2.78
CA ASP A 34 -3.10 14.02 3.92
C ASP A 34 -4.10 13.83 5.07
N GLY A 35 -3.63 13.86 6.31
CA GLY A 35 -4.46 13.90 7.53
C GLY A 35 -5.13 12.58 7.90
N ALA A 36 -4.63 11.46 7.40
CA ALA A 36 -5.11 10.13 7.76
C ALA A 36 -4.13 9.43 8.71
N ASP A 37 -4.65 8.62 9.63
CA ASP A 37 -3.79 7.76 10.46
C ASP A 37 -3.17 6.66 9.59
N ALA A 38 -1.84 6.61 9.58
CA ALA A 38 -1.06 5.61 8.83
C ALA A 38 -1.29 4.18 9.35
N ARG A 39 -1.77 3.99 10.58
CA ARG A 39 -2.01 2.67 11.20
C ARG A 39 -0.79 1.74 11.11
N LEU A 40 0.37 2.29 11.39
CA LEU A 40 1.63 1.57 11.45
C LEU A 40 1.81 0.90 12.81
N GLY A 41 2.33 -0.33 12.81
CA GLY A 41 2.88 -0.96 14.00
C GLY A 41 4.14 -0.25 14.49
N PRO A 42 4.63 -0.60 15.71
CA PRO A 42 5.89 -0.07 16.20
C PRO A 42 7.06 -0.46 15.29
N LEU A 43 8.16 0.30 15.37
CA LEU A 43 9.43 -0.08 14.79
C LEU A 43 9.86 -1.43 15.39
N ALA A 44 10.04 -2.45 14.53
CA ALA A 44 10.34 -3.81 14.95
C ALA A 44 11.14 -4.56 13.89
N ASP A 45 11.73 -5.69 14.28
CA ASP A 45 12.32 -6.65 13.34
C ASP A 45 11.21 -7.37 12.57
N ASN A 46 11.06 -7.03 11.29
CA ASN A 46 10.15 -7.69 10.36
C ASN A 46 10.88 -8.61 9.37
N GLY A 47 12.15 -8.98 9.62
CA GLY A 47 12.92 -9.94 8.83
C GLY A 47 13.90 -9.35 7.81
N GLY A 48 14.32 -8.08 7.98
CA GLY A 48 15.26 -7.37 7.10
C GLY A 48 16.55 -6.93 7.80
N PRO A 49 17.46 -6.24 7.10
CA PRO A 49 18.71 -5.72 7.67
C PRO A 49 18.49 -4.55 8.64
N THR A 50 17.29 -3.96 8.65
CA THR A 50 16.88 -2.86 9.52
C THR A 50 15.49 -3.12 10.11
N GLU A 51 15.23 -2.61 11.31
CA GLU A 51 13.88 -2.56 11.84
C GLU A 51 12.99 -1.67 10.96
N THR A 52 11.71 -2.03 10.85
CA THR A 52 10.73 -1.33 10.01
C THR A 52 9.39 -1.21 10.74
N MET A 53 8.53 -0.30 10.27
CA MET A 53 7.16 -0.17 10.77
C MET A 53 6.22 -0.90 9.81
N LEU A 54 5.59 -1.97 10.27
CA LEU A 54 4.68 -2.78 9.46
C LEU A 54 3.26 -2.14 9.45
N PRO A 55 2.66 -1.85 8.29
CA PRO A 55 1.26 -1.44 8.21
C PRO A 55 0.32 -2.51 8.80
N ALA A 56 -0.73 -2.09 9.52
CA ALA A 56 -1.83 -2.99 9.88
C ALA A 56 -2.59 -3.47 8.62
N PRO A 57 -3.31 -4.62 8.64
CA PRO A 57 -4.07 -5.09 7.47
C PRO A 57 -5.10 -4.10 6.93
N ASP A 58 -5.65 -3.25 7.81
CA ASP A 58 -6.64 -2.23 7.48
C ASP A 58 -6.02 -0.82 7.36
N SER A 59 -4.70 -0.74 7.19
CA SER A 59 -4.00 0.52 7.00
C SER A 59 -4.34 1.14 5.65
N PRO A 60 -4.49 2.48 5.56
CA PRO A 60 -4.61 3.17 4.26
C PRO A 60 -3.32 3.11 3.43
N LEU A 61 -2.22 2.60 4.00
CA LEU A 61 -0.97 2.38 3.30
C LEU A 61 -0.92 1.03 2.58
N VAL A 62 -1.81 0.10 2.90
CA VAL A 62 -1.86 -1.22 2.25
C VAL A 62 -2.50 -1.09 0.87
N ASP A 63 -1.89 -1.71 -0.13
CA ASP A 63 -2.39 -1.74 -1.52
C ASP A 63 -2.64 -0.35 -2.12
N ALA A 64 -1.82 0.64 -1.74
CA ALA A 64 -2.04 2.05 -2.04
C ALA A 64 -1.22 2.60 -3.22
N ILE A 65 -0.16 1.89 -3.65
CA ILE A 65 0.72 2.28 -4.75
C ILE A 65 0.41 1.43 -5.99
N ASP A 66 0.20 2.09 -7.13
CA ASP A 66 0.01 1.43 -8.42
C ASP A 66 1.29 0.64 -8.81
N PRO A 67 1.18 -0.66 -9.13
CA PRO A 67 2.32 -1.50 -9.49
C PRO A 67 2.96 -1.17 -10.83
N LEU A 68 2.36 -0.33 -11.66
CA LEU A 68 2.84 -0.01 -13.00
C LEU A 68 3.20 1.47 -13.15
N ALA A 69 4.30 1.73 -13.88
CA ALA A 69 4.68 3.09 -14.24
C ALA A 69 3.66 3.67 -15.25
N PHE A 70 2.90 4.69 -14.84
CA PHE A 70 1.98 5.39 -15.73
C PHE A 70 2.72 6.36 -16.68
N TRP A 71 2.03 6.83 -17.73
CA TRP A 71 2.49 7.76 -18.80
C TRP A 71 2.79 9.21 -18.31
N GLY A 72 3.35 9.31 -17.10
CA GLY A 72 3.59 10.52 -16.31
C GLY A 72 3.87 10.26 -14.82
N GLY A 73 3.93 8.97 -14.39
CA GLY A 73 4.39 8.56 -13.07
C GLY A 73 5.93 8.43 -13.00
N PRO A 74 6.52 8.07 -11.86
CA PRO A 74 7.96 7.83 -11.78
C PRO A 74 8.34 6.77 -12.82
N THR A 75 9.49 6.95 -13.47
CA THR A 75 10.08 5.98 -14.41
C THR A 75 10.39 4.62 -13.77
N ILE A 76 10.12 4.47 -12.47
CA ILE A 76 10.37 3.31 -11.62
C ILE A 76 9.04 2.90 -11.00
N ALA A 77 8.56 1.71 -11.36
CA ALA A 77 7.40 1.08 -10.73
C ALA A 77 7.79 0.53 -9.35
N CYS A 78 6.85 0.41 -8.41
CA CYS A 78 7.14 -0.21 -7.11
C CYS A 78 7.57 -1.69 -7.22
N THR A 79 7.28 -2.33 -8.35
CA THR A 79 7.69 -3.70 -8.70
C THR A 79 9.14 -3.80 -9.17
N THR A 80 9.83 -2.67 -9.34
CA THR A 80 11.23 -2.64 -9.82
C THR A 80 12.20 -3.20 -8.77
N TRP A 81 11.87 -3.06 -7.48
CA TRP A 81 12.73 -3.46 -6.37
C TRP A 81 11.94 -4.17 -5.28
N PRO A 82 12.53 -5.17 -4.61
CA PRO A 82 11.93 -5.74 -3.41
C PRO A 82 11.87 -4.70 -2.29
N ASP A 83 11.06 -4.98 -1.28
CA ASP A 83 11.00 -4.17 -0.06
C ASP A 83 12.32 -4.23 0.74
N GLN A 84 12.41 -3.53 1.87
CA GLN A 84 13.65 -3.47 2.65
C GLN A 84 14.11 -4.82 3.21
N ARG A 85 13.24 -5.85 3.24
CA ARG A 85 13.58 -7.22 3.66
C ARG A 85 14.10 -8.06 2.51
N GLY A 86 14.06 -7.56 1.28
CA GLY A 86 14.34 -8.34 0.07
C GLY A 86 13.11 -9.15 -0.40
N VAL A 87 11.92 -8.83 0.09
CA VAL A 87 10.67 -9.47 -0.33
C VAL A 87 10.14 -8.78 -1.59
N GLU A 88 9.86 -9.58 -2.63
CA GLU A 88 9.27 -9.09 -3.88
C GLU A 88 7.89 -8.45 -3.65
N ARG A 89 7.60 -7.43 -4.48
CA ARG A 89 6.37 -6.65 -4.50
C ARG A 89 5.64 -6.89 -5.84
N PRO A 90 4.29 -6.83 -5.90
CA PRO A 90 3.38 -6.58 -4.79
C PRO A 90 2.99 -7.84 -4.00
N ARG A 91 2.44 -7.68 -2.79
CA ARG A 91 1.74 -8.74 -2.05
C ARG A 91 0.44 -8.21 -1.47
N ASP A 92 -0.62 -9.00 -1.58
CA ASP A 92 -1.96 -8.64 -1.06
C ASP A 92 -1.89 -8.59 0.47
N GLY A 93 -1.87 -7.38 1.04
CA GLY A 93 -1.66 -7.16 2.48
C GLY A 93 -2.95 -7.24 3.31
N ASN A 94 -4.10 -7.16 2.65
CA ASN A 94 -5.43 -7.03 3.27
C ASN A 94 -6.30 -8.30 3.07
N GLY A 95 -5.93 -9.19 2.15
CA GLY A 95 -6.63 -10.43 1.80
C GLY A 95 -7.88 -10.24 0.94
N VAL A 96 -8.10 -9.07 0.36
CA VAL A 96 -9.22 -8.73 -0.52
C VAL A 96 -8.69 -8.49 -1.93
N PRO A 97 -9.20 -9.21 -2.95
CA PRO A 97 -8.78 -8.94 -4.32
C PRO A 97 -9.10 -7.48 -4.71
N GLU A 98 -8.12 -6.73 -5.19
CA GLU A 98 -8.26 -5.34 -5.68
C GLU A 98 -8.97 -5.28 -7.04
N THR A 99 -9.99 -6.14 -7.23
CA THR A 99 -10.75 -6.24 -8.48
C THR A 99 -11.49 -4.93 -8.72
N GLY A 100 -11.14 -4.25 -9.81
CA GLY A 100 -11.70 -2.93 -10.12
C GLY A 100 -10.86 -1.75 -9.61
N GLY A 101 -9.62 -2.00 -9.15
CA GLY A 101 -8.59 -0.96 -9.05
C GLY A 101 -8.59 -0.14 -10.35
N ARG A 102 -8.65 1.19 -10.22
CA ARG A 102 -8.83 2.11 -11.35
C ARG A 102 -7.90 1.68 -12.49
N THR A 103 -8.47 1.46 -13.67
CA THR A 103 -7.71 1.12 -14.89
C THR A 103 -6.76 2.27 -15.22
N HIS A 104 -5.60 2.32 -14.58
CA HIS A 104 -4.52 3.22 -14.93
C HIS A 104 -3.58 2.47 -15.86
N GLY A 105 -4.00 2.35 -17.12
CA GLY A 105 -3.05 2.21 -18.24
C GLY A 105 -3.41 1.12 -19.25
N PRO A 106 -2.64 1.02 -20.35
CA PRO A 106 -2.92 0.10 -21.45
C PRO A 106 -2.57 -1.38 -21.15
N PHE A 107 -2.20 -1.72 -19.91
CA PHE A 107 -1.54 -2.99 -19.58
C PHE A 107 -2.41 -4.03 -18.84
N GLY A 108 -3.71 -3.78 -18.65
CA GLY A 108 -4.65 -4.75 -18.11
C GLY A 108 -4.81 -4.69 -16.58
N PRO A 109 -5.69 -5.54 -16.00
CA PRO A 109 -5.94 -5.56 -14.56
C PRO A 109 -4.73 -6.11 -13.80
N VAL A 110 -4.34 -5.43 -12.75
CA VAL A 110 -3.48 -5.94 -11.68
C VAL A 110 -4.37 -6.19 -10.48
N ASP A 111 -4.37 -7.43 -9.98
CA ASP A 111 -5.26 -7.87 -8.89
C ASP A 111 -4.62 -7.68 -7.50
N VAL A 112 -3.46 -7.02 -7.42
CA VAL A 112 -2.68 -6.75 -6.19
C VAL A 112 -1.87 -5.47 -6.37
N TRP A 113 -1.83 -4.59 -5.36
CA TRP A 113 -1.13 -3.29 -5.40
C TRP A 113 0.03 -3.28 -4.39
N CYS A 114 0.89 -2.26 -4.46
CA CYS A 114 2.02 -2.15 -3.54
C CYS A 114 1.63 -1.36 -2.29
N ASP A 115 2.23 -1.69 -1.14
CA ASP A 115 2.08 -0.87 0.06
C ASP A 115 2.87 0.45 -0.03
N VAL A 116 2.50 1.45 0.77
CA VAL A 116 3.36 2.60 1.03
C VAL A 116 4.36 2.26 2.14
N GLY A 117 5.65 2.46 1.86
CA GLY A 117 6.71 2.43 2.87
C GLY A 117 7.74 1.32 2.65
N ALA A 118 8.36 0.90 3.75
CA ALA A 118 9.55 0.04 3.74
C ALA A 118 9.25 -1.46 3.59
N VAL A 119 8.01 -1.87 3.86
CA VAL A 119 7.62 -3.27 3.99
C VAL A 119 6.40 -3.52 3.12
N GLU A 120 6.42 -4.64 2.41
CA GLU A 120 5.23 -5.19 1.76
C GLU A 120 4.53 -6.19 2.68
N ARG A 121 3.31 -5.88 3.07
CA ARG A 121 2.55 -6.72 3.97
C ARG A 121 2.08 -7.99 3.23
N ASP A 122 2.24 -9.13 3.89
CA ASP A 122 1.56 -10.36 3.48
C ASP A 122 0.11 -10.37 3.97
N ALA A 123 -0.75 -11.04 3.21
CA ALA A 123 -2.14 -11.27 3.59
C ALA A 123 -2.19 -11.82 5.01
N PRO A 124 -3.11 -11.31 5.87
CA PRO A 124 -3.32 -11.92 7.16
C PRO A 124 -3.62 -13.42 6.96
N PRO A 125 -3.03 -14.31 7.79
CA PRO A 125 -3.30 -15.75 7.69
C PRO A 125 -4.81 -15.98 7.66
N GLY A 126 -5.28 -16.55 6.55
CA GLY A 126 -6.68 -16.42 6.16
C GLY A 126 -7.68 -16.84 7.24
N ALA A 127 -8.73 -16.04 7.41
CA ALA A 127 -10.00 -16.63 7.80
C ALA A 127 -10.33 -17.74 6.78
N PRO A 128 -10.79 -18.93 7.23
CA PRO A 128 -11.02 -20.04 6.32
C PRO A 128 -11.97 -19.60 5.20
N ALA A 129 -11.59 -19.92 3.95
CA ALA A 129 -12.44 -19.68 2.80
C ALA A 129 -13.87 -20.18 3.11
N PRO A 130 -14.93 -19.41 2.82
CA PRO A 130 -16.29 -19.90 3.01
C PRO A 130 -16.42 -21.16 2.19
N VAL A 131 -16.63 -22.29 2.88
CA VAL A 131 -16.88 -23.57 2.23
C VAL A 131 -18.19 -23.38 1.48
N VAL A 132 -18.11 -23.17 0.16
CA VAL A 132 -19.26 -23.22 -0.71
C VAL A 132 -19.73 -24.66 -0.67
N ALA A 133 -20.69 -24.94 0.22
CA ALA A 133 -21.39 -26.20 0.26
C ALA A 133 -22.17 -26.30 -1.05
N ALA A 134 -21.57 -26.90 -2.08
CA ALA A 134 -22.29 -27.26 -3.29
C ALA A 134 -23.44 -28.19 -2.86
N PRO A 135 -24.72 -27.82 -3.09
CA PRO A 135 -25.82 -28.72 -2.82
C PRO A 135 -25.68 -29.91 -3.77
N ARG A 136 -25.37 -31.07 -3.20
CA ARG A 136 -25.35 -32.35 -3.91
C ARG A 136 -26.80 -32.74 -4.17
N PHE A 137 -27.32 -32.29 -5.31
CA PHE A 137 -28.59 -32.80 -5.84
C PHE A 137 -28.32 -34.17 -6.47
N THR A 138 -28.56 -35.23 -5.71
CA THR A 138 -28.76 -36.57 -6.26
C THR A 138 -30.22 -36.69 -6.64
N GLY A 139 -30.52 -36.48 -7.92
CA GLY A 139 -31.77 -36.90 -8.56
C GLY A 139 -31.64 -38.32 -9.10
#